data_AF-A0A916SU25-F1
#
_entry.id   AF-A0A916SU25-F1
#
_cell.length_a   1.000
_cell.length_b   1.000
_cell.length_c   1.000
_cell.angle_alpha   90.00
_cell.angle_beta   90.00
_cell.angle_gamma   90.00
#
_symmetry.space_group_name_H-M   'P 1'
#
loop_
_entity.id
_entity.type
_entity.pdbx_description
1 polymer ?
#
loop_
_entity_poly.entity_id
_entity_poly.type
_entity_poly.pdbx_seq_one_letter_code
_entity_poly.pdbx_strand_id
1 'polypeptide(L)'
;MPSGRHGYRLVQVPIKAAVRTNGTFAVDHGQFELVDRSGHVCRQPSINPLSDGFVALTVDEAHTGSGVVAFLVPGSMPTGLLGVRYLPATDATSASLAWQATAPTPAATKASNSCDGGKAKLSTSGSDQTAFGDTISHGDDVVSESVRAGKPHRRAFKPGPTQPNDVDAIDITVRVSAKGADAYVDRRAFALVDGTGRSCRSSQLGSQGETLTSALVKKGHSKDYTIVFWAPKGSAIHGLRLVQLSKPGGTKAQSVWSDSKLTLKPLKG
;
A
#
# COMPACT_ATOMS: atom_id res chain seq x y z
N MET A 1 2.55 29.08 -4.18
CA MET A 1 2.80 28.28 -5.40
C MET A 1 1.47 27.96 -6.08
N PRO A 2 1.34 28.16 -7.40
CA PRO A 2 0.11 27.86 -8.12
C PRO A 2 -0.14 26.35 -8.19
N SER A 3 -1.40 25.94 -8.07
CA SER A 3 -1.85 24.54 -8.10
C SER A 3 -1.88 23.92 -9.51
N GLY A 4 -1.62 24.73 -10.55
CA GLY A 4 -1.82 24.35 -11.96
C GLY A 4 -3.28 24.17 -12.37
N ARG A 5 -4.25 24.26 -11.44
CA ARG A 5 -5.69 24.07 -11.69
C ARG A 5 -6.48 25.29 -11.21
N HIS A 6 -7.18 25.95 -12.13
CA HIS A 6 -7.98 27.13 -11.83
C HIS A 6 -8.99 26.85 -10.72
N GLY A 7 -9.10 27.75 -9.75
CA GLY A 7 -10.00 27.62 -8.59
C GLY A 7 -9.50 26.72 -7.45
N TYR A 8 -8.29 26.15 -7.56
CA TYR A 8 -7.67 25.36 -6.50
C TYR A 8 -6.37 26.00 -6.01
N ARG A 9 -6.02 25.75 -4.75
CA ARG A 9 -4.73 26.11 -4.15
C ARG A 9 -4.06 24.86 -3.58
N LEU A 10 -2.74 24.91 -3.46
CA LEU A 10 -1.97 23.88 -2.77
C LEU A 10 -1.97 24.16 -1.26
N VAL A 11 -2.40 23.17 -0.49
CA VAL A 11 -2.20 23.13 0.97
C VAL A 11 -1.08 22.15 1.26
N GLN A 12 -0.10 22.62 2.04
CA GLN A 12 1.06 21.85 2.44
C GLN A 12 0.89 21.43 3.90
N VAL A 13 1.01 20.13 4.16
CA VAL A 13 0.89 19.55 5.50
C VAL A 13 2.27 19.02 5.90
N PRO A 14 2.98 19.67 6.83
CA PRO A 14 4.23 19.15 7.36
C PRO A 14 3.93 17.94 8.24
N ILE A 15 4.66 16.86 8.02
CA ILE A 15 4.55 15.59 8.73
C ILE A 15 5.85 15.33 9.47
N LYS A 16 5.74 14.92 10.73
CA LYS A 16 6.81 14.32 11.51
C LYS A 16 6.35 12.96 12.04
N ALA A 17 7.07 11.92 11.69
CA ALA A 17 6.81 10.55 12.12
C ALA A 17 7.95 10.09 13.04
N ALA A 18 7.60 9.56 14.20
CA ALA A 18 8.52 8.99 15.16
C ALA A 18 7.89 7.76 15.80
N VAL A 19 8.71 6.76 16.08
CA VAL A 19 8.28 5.53 16.73
C VAL A 19 8.47 5.65 18.23
N ARG A 20 7.50 5.15 19.01
CA ARG A 20 7.56 5.12 20.49
C ARG A 20 7.85 3.74 21.07
N THR A 21 7.82 2.69 20.25
CA THR A 21 7.91 1.29 20.67
C THR A 21 8.88 0.54 19.77
N ASN A 22 9.59 -0.44 20.31
CA ASN A 22 10.59 -1.23 19.58
C ASN A 22 10.07 -1.77 18.24
N GLY A 23 10.44 -1.13 17.13
CA GLY A 23 9.99 -1.53 15.80
C GLY A 23 10.32 -0.52 14.72
N THR A 24 10.24 -1.01 13.49
CA THR A 24 10.50 -0.22 12.29
C THR A 24 9.21 -0.08 11.49
N PHE A 25 8.79 1.13 11.14
CA PHE A 25 7.51 1.39 10.47
C PHE A 25 7.75 2.09 9.15
N ALA A 26 7.10 1.61 8.08
CA ALA A 26 7.06 2.32 6.82
C ALA A 26 5.94 3.37 6.84
N VAL A 27 6.28 4.60 6.45
CA VAL A 27 5.35 5.74 6.34
C VAL A 27 5.44 6.30 4.94
N ASP A 28 4.30 6.48 4.29
CA ASP A 28 4.18 6.98 2.92
C ASP A 28 3.21 8.17 2.83
N HIS A 29 3.46 9.05 1.85
CA HIS A 29 2.58 10.19 1.57
C HIS A 29 1.13 9.79 1.26
N GLY A 30 0.91 8.62 0.64
CA GLY A 30 -0.43 8.09 0.35
C GLY A 30 -1.21 7.62 1.58
N GLN A 31 -0.57 7.52 2.75
CA GLN A 31 -1.25 7.24 4.01
C GLN A 31 -1.84 8.50 4.66
N PHE A 32 -1.59 9.69 4.11
CA PHE A 32 -2.15 10.94 4.64
C PHE A 32 -3.28 11.44 3.75
N GLU A 33 -4.45 11.66 4.36
CA GLU A 33 -5.59 12.30 3.71
C GLU A 33 -5.89 13.65 4.36
N LEU A 34 -6.19 14.65 3.54
CA LEU A 34 -6.76 15.91 3.99
C LEU A 34 -8.25 15.87 3.72
N VAL A 35 -9.07 16.11 4.73
CA VAL A 35 -10.53 16.04 4.64
C VAL A 35 -11.16 17.37 5.03
N ASP A 36 -12.29 17.71 4.41
CA ASP A 36 -13.12 18.82 4.87
C ASP A 36 -14.07 18.41 6.02
N ARG A 37 -14.88 19.35 6.50
CA ARG A 37 -15.88 19.12 7.57
C ARG A 37 -16.94 18.07 7.21
N SER A 38 -17.23 17.88 5.93
CA SER A 38 -18.16 16.85 5.46
C SER A 38 -17.51 15.47 5.35
N GLY A 39 -16.19 15.39 5.55
CA GLY A 39 -15.40 14.17 5.42
C GLY A 39 -14.93 13.88 3.99
N HIS A 40 -15.11 14.82 3.05
CA HIS A 40 -14.66 14.66 1.68
C HIS A 40 -13.14 14.83 1.60
N VAL A 41 -12.48 13.86 0.96
CA VAL A 41 -11.03 13.83 0.77
C VAL A 41 -10.58 14.80 -0.32
N CYS A 42 -9.74 15.76 0.05
CA CYS A 42 -8.99 16.60 -0.86
C CYS A 42 -7.93 15.75 -1.58
N ARG A 43 -7.86 15.84 -2.91
CA ARG A 43 -6.93 15.04 -3.71
C ARG A 43 -5.50 15.53 -3.54
N GLN A 44 -4.53 14.62 -3.53
CA GLN A 44 -3.14 14.99 -3.72
C GLN A 44 -2.87 15.33 -5.21
N PRO A 45 -1.91 16.22 -5.51
CA PRO A 45 -1.42 16.41 -6.88
C PRO A 45 -0.93 15.09 -7.48
N SER A 46 -1.15 14.88 -8.78
CA SER A 46 -0.66 13.68 -9.48
C SER A 46 0.87 13.65 -9.59
N ILE A 47 1.52 14.81 -9.56
CA ILE A 47 2.97 15.00 -9.48
C ILE A 47 3.19 15.89 -8.26
N ASN A 48 4.02 15.46 -7.31
CA ASN A 48 4.31 16.27 -6.13
C ASN A 48 5.08 17.53 -6.56
N PRO A 49 4.51 18.75 -6.41
CA PRO A 49 5.16 19.97 -6.87
C PRO A 49 6.18 20.53 -5.87
N LEU A 50 6.36 19.88 -4.71
CA LEU A 50 7.23 20.36 -3.64
C LEU A 50 8.62 19.74 -3.77
N SER A 51 9.66 20.56 -3.66
CA SER A 51 11.06 20.10 -3.57
C SER A 51 11.31 19.21 -2.36
N ASP A 52 10.65 19.53 -1.24
CA ASP A 52 10.76 18.81 0.04
C ASP A 52 9.55 17.88 0.28
N GLY A 53 9.03 17.35 -0.83
CA GLY A 53 7.91 16.42 -0.80
C GLY A 53 8.19 15.23 0.10
N PHE A 54 7.18 14.81 0.88
CA PHE A 54 7.30 13.62 1.72
C PHE A 54 7.55 12.40 0.83
N VAL A 55 8.75 11.83 0.92
CA VAL A 55 9.11 10.56 0.28
C VAL A 55 8.71 9.43 1.23
N ALA A 56 8.43 8.24 0.71
CA ALA A 56 8.29 7.06 1.57
C ALA A 56 9.53 6.91 2.47
N LEU A 57 9.31 6.73 3.77
CA LEU A 57 10.37 6.66 4.77
C LEU A 57 10.15 5.45 5.66
N THR A 58 11.25 4.95 6.20
CA THR A 58 11.24 4.02 7.29
C THR A 58 11.61 4.76 8.58
N VAL A 59 10.79 4.62 9.62
CA VAL A 59 11.03 5.24 10.93
C VAL A 59 11.18 4.16 12.00
N ASP A 60 12.11 4.36 12.93
CA ASP A 60 12.35 3.48 14.08
C ASP A 60 12.61 4.35 15.34
N GLU A 61 13.04 3.74 16.44
CA GLU A 61 13.32 4.47 17.70
C GLU A 61 14.51 5.44 17.58
N ALA A 62 15.47 5.15 16.69
CA ALA A 62 16.66 5.96 16.46
C ALA A 62 16.49 6.97 15.30
N HIS A 63 15.60 6.68 14.36
CA HIS A 63 15.42 7.44 13.13
C HIS A 63 13.98 7.96 13.00
N THR A 64 13.80 9.25 13.26
CA THR A 64 12.54 9.95 12.98
C THR A 64 12.50 10.43 11.52
N GLY A 65 11.32 10.42 10.91
CA GLY A 65 11.08 10.90 9.55
C GLY A 65 10.33 12.23 9.52
N SER A 66 10.62 13.08 8.53
CA SER A 66 9.86 14.31 8.28
C SER A 66 9.77 14.63 6.80
N GLY A 67 8.72 15.35 6.41
CA GLY A 67 8.54 15.85 5.04
C GLY A 67 7.21 16.58 4.88
N VAL A 68 6.85 16.97 3.66
CA VAL A 68 5.63 17.73 3.39
C VAL A 68 4.73 17.02 2.39
N VAL A 69 3.46 16.80 2.76
CA VAL A 69 2.44 16.26 1.83
C VAL A 69 1.61 17.40 1.27
N ALA A 70 1.43 17.42 -0.06
CA ALA A 70 0.65 18.44 -0.75
C ALA A 70 -0.77 17.96 -1.06
N PHE A 71 -1.75 18.84 -0.90
CA PHE A 71 -3.16 18.59 -1.25
C PHE A 71 -3.72 19.73 -2.10
N LEU A 72 -4.56 19.37 -3.07
CA LEU A 72 -5.36 20.29 -3.88
C LEU A 72 -6.66 20.61 -3.15
N VAL A 73 -6.80 21.86 -2.73
CA VAL A 73 -7.96 22.36 -1.97
C VAL A 73 -8.65 23.47 -2.76
N PRO A 74 -9.98 23.53 -2.82
CA PRO A 74 -10.68 24.66 -3.43
C PRO A 74 -10.20 26.00 -2.83
N GLY A 75 -9.93 27.00 -3.68
CA GLY A 75 -9.36 28.28 -3.26
C GLY A 75 -10.20 29.03 -2.22
N SER A 76 -11.53 28.84 -2.28
CA SER A 76 -12.50 29.42 -1.35
C SER A 76 -12.60 28.72 0.00
N MET A 77 -11.99 27.55 0.19
CA MET A 77 -12.11 26.76 1.41
C MET A 77 -11.05 27.20 2.45
N PRO A 78 -11.46 27.67 3.65
CA PRO A 78 -10.53 28.03 4.71
C PRO A 78 -9.78 26.80 5.26
N THR A 79 -8.49 26.94 5.56
CA THR A 79 -7.66 25.85 6.11
C THR A 79 -8.15 25.33 7.46
N GLY A 80 -8.74 26.20 8.30
CA GLY A 80 -9.26 25.81 9.62
C GLY A 80 -10.48 24.88 9.60
N LEU A 81 -11.03 24.59 8.41
CA LEU A 81 -12.11 23.61 8.22
C LEU A 81 -11.58 22.25 7.77
N LEU A 82 -10.27 22.09 7.65
CA LEU A 82 -9.63 20.88 7.16
C LEU A 82 -9.10 20.06 8.35
N GLY A 83 -9.21 18.74 8.23
CA GLY A 83 -8.62 17.77 9.15
C GLY A 83 -7.63 16.87 8.41
N VAL A 84 -6.59 16.42 9.10
CA VAL A 84 -5.64 15.44 8.55
C VAL A 84 -6.00 14.06 9.10
N ARG A 85 -5.96 13.04 8.26
CA ARG A 85 -6.17 11.65 8.64
C ARG A 85 -4.94 10.84 8.28
N TYR A 86 -4.56 9.91 9.16
CA TYR A 86 -3.53 8.92 8.89
C TYR A 86 -4.17 7.55 8.70
N LEU A 87 -3.85 6.91 7.58
CA LEU A 87 -4.31 5.59 7.20
C LEU A 87 -3.25 4.53 7.55
N PRO A 88 -3.64 3.34 8.04
CA PRO A 88 -2.70 2.26 8.34
C PRO A 88 -2.03 1.67 7.09
N ALA A 89 -2.69 1.79 5.93
CA ALA A 89 -2.19 1.41 4.62
C ALA A 89 -2.69 2.42 3.57
N THR A 90 -2.00 2.54 2.43
CA THR A 90 -2.33 3.50 1.36
C THR A 90 -3.70 3.26 0.73
N ASP A 91 -4.23 2.03 0.83
CA ASP A 91 -5.52 1.62 0.29
C ASP A 91 -6.61 1.50 1.38
N ALA A 92 -6.40 1.95 2.62
CA ALA A 92 -7.37 1.76 3.70
C ALA A 92 -8.60 2.71 3.64
N THR A 93 -9.81 2.21 3.90
CA THR A 93 -11.10 2.94 3.96
C THR A 93 -11.22 3.82 5.19
N SER A 94 -10.63 3.37 6.28
CA SER A 94 -10.75 3.97 7.60
C SER A 94 -9.38 4.43 8.08
N ALA A 95 -9.32 5.66 8.57
CA ALA A 95 -8.14 6.16 9.23
C ALA A 95 -7.89 5.41 10.53
N SER A 96 -6.63 5.09 10.80
CA SER A 96 -6.19 4.67 12.13
C SER A 96 -6.25 5.83 13.10
N LEU A 97 -6.13 7.06 12.58
CA LEU A 97 -6.18 8.29 13.34
C LEU A 97 -6.79 9.44 12.53
N ALA A 98 -7.70 10.19 13.14
CA ALA A 98 -8.01 11.55 12.73
C ALA A 98 -7.16 12.50 13.57
N TRP A 99 -6.23 13.22 12.95
CA TRP A 99 -5.52 14.31 13.59
C TRP A 99 -6.46 15.50 13.70
N GLN A 100 -6.95 15.71 14.92
CA GLN A 100 -7.22 17.04 15.43
C GLN A 100 -6.00 17.45 16.26
N ALA A 101 -5.67 18.74 16.34
CA ALA A 101 -4.46 19.23 17.04
C ALA A 101 -4.34 18.75 18.51
N THR A 102 -5.41 18.21 19.08
CA THR A 102 -5.55 17.73 20.46
C THR A 102 -5.92 16.24 20.58
N ALA A 103 -5.88 15.46 19.49
CA ALA A 103 -6.31 14.06 19.53
C ALA A 103 -5.35 13.18 20.37
N PRO A 104 -5.89 12.27 21.20
CA PRO A 104 -5.06 11.34 21.98
C PRO A 104 -4.34 10.33 21.08
N THR A 105 -3.18 9.88 21.53
CA THR A 105 -2.38 8.82 20.90
C THR A 105 -3.22 7.53 20.75
N PRO A 106 -3.19 6.84 19.59
CA PRO A 106 -3.94 5.61 19.41
C PRO A 106 -3.35 4.47 20.23
N ALA A 107 -4.23 3.55 20.65
CA ALA A 107 -3.81 2.29 21.25
C ALA A 107 -3.22 1.33 20.20
N ALA A 108 -2.31 0.47 20.63
CA ALA A 108 -1.80 -0.61 19.79
C ALA A 108 -2.93 -1.52 19.29
N THR A 109 -2.88 -1.91 18.03
CA THR A 109 -3.83 -2.84 17.43
C THR A 109 -3.67 -4.22 18.09
N LYS A 110 -4.73 -4.75 18.71
CA LYS A 110 -4.70 -6.11 19.26
C LYS A 110 -4.52 -7.14 18.13
N ALA A 111 -3.81 -8.23 18.42
CA ALA A 111 -3.74 -9.38 17.53
C ALA A 111 -5.16 -9.83 17.14
N SER A 112 -5.36 -10.10 15.86
CA SER A 112 -6.68 -10.44 15.29
C SER A 112 -6.49 -11.54 14.26
N ASN A 113 -7.52 -12.31 13.93
CA ASN A 113 -7.44 -13.28 12.82
C ASN A 113 -7.57 -12.59 11.46
N SER A 114 -6.83 -11.50 11.26
CA SER A 114 -6.92 -10.63 10.09
C SER A 114 -5.64 -9.80 9.89
N CYS A 115 -5.50 -9.25 8.69
CA CYS A 115 -4.49 -8.25 8.38
C CYS A 115 -4.79 -6.92 9.08
N ASP A 116 -3.76 -6.12 9.35
CA ASP A 116 -3.83 -4.94 10.22
C ASP A 116 -3.83 -3.60 9.47
N GLY A 117 -3.85 -3.61 8.14
CA GLY A 117 -3.88 -2.41 7.28
C GLY A 117 -5.25 -1.75 7.15
N GLY A 118 -6.23 -2.08 8.01
CA GLY A 118 -7.60 -1.54 7.93
C GLY A 118 -8.42 -2.14 6.78
N LYS A 119 -9.71 -1.78 6.68
CA LYS A 119 -10.58 -2.24 5.59
C LYS A 119 -10.12 -1.63 4.25
N ALA A 120 -10.10 -2.39 3.16
CA ALA A 120 -9.56 -1.95 1.86
C ALA A 120 -10.57 -1.09 1.06
N LYS A 121 -10.09 -0.01 0.40
CA LYS A 121 -10.81 0.87 -0.56
C LYS A 121 -10.84 0.27 -1.97
N LEU A 122 -10.36 -0.95 -2.14
CA LEU A 122 -10.17 -1.58 -3.45
C LEU A 122 -11.51 -2.01 -4.05
N SER A 123 -11.75 -1.60 -5.30
CA SER A 123 -12.86 -2.07 -6.12
C SER A 123 -12.40 -3.19 -7.04
N THR A 124 -12.97 -4.37 -6.89
CA THR A 124 -12.76 -5.54 -7.77
C THR A 124 -13.84 -5.68 -8.83
N SER A 125 -14.71 -4.68 -8.99
CA SER A 125 -15.74 -4.70 -10.03
C SER A 125 -15.09 -4.63 -11.42
N GLY A 126 -15.42 -5.60 -12.28
CA GLY A 126 -14.90 -5.70 -13.65
C GLY A 126 -13.43 -6.11 -13.76
N SER A 127 -12.81 -6.63 -12.68
CA SER A 127 -11.46 -7.20 -12.73
C SER A 127 -11.49 -8.67 -13.15
N ASP A 128 -10.46 -9.12 -13.85
CA ASP A 128 -10.24 -10.54 -14.09
C ASP A 128 -9.90 -11.24 -12.77
N GLN A 129 -10.46 -12.45 -12.55
CA GLN A 129 -10.28 -13.19 -11.30
C GLN A 129 -9.89 -14.63 -11.56
N THR A 130 -8.87 -15.13 -10.87
CA THR A 130 -8.43 -16.52 -10.97
C THR A 130 -7.86 -17.03 -9.64
N ALA A 131 -7.49 -18.31 -9.57
CA ALA A 131 -6.83 -18.88 -8.40
C ALA A 131 -5.33 -18.52 -8.37
N PHE A 132 -4.74 -18.51 -7.17
CA PHE A 132 -3.28 -18.48 -7.06
C PHE A 132 -2.64 -19.66 -7.80
N GLY A 133 -1.63 -19.36 -8.61
CA GLY A 133 -0.95 -20.30 -9.49
C GLY A 133 -1.34 -20.16 -10.96
N ASP A 134 -2.43 -19.44 -11.27
CA ASP A 134 -2.88 -19.23 -12.64
C ASP A 134 -2.41 -17.88 -13.20
N THR A 135 -2.40 -17.79 -14.54
CA THR A 135 -1.96 -16.60 -15.28
C THR A 135 -3.17 -15.80 -15.76
N ILE A 136 -3.13 -14.49 -15.58
CA ILE A 136 -4.01 -13.53 -16.25
C ILE A 136 -3.20 -12.80 -17.33
N SER A 137 -3.79 -12.56 -18.49
CA SER A 137 -3.17 -11.80 -19.58
C SER A 137 -3.96 -10.54 -19.88
N HIS A 138 -3.27 -9.44 -20.15
CA HIS A 138 -3.84 -8.15 -20.53
C HIS A 138 -3.27 -7.72 -21.88
N GLY A 139 -4.10 -7.07 -22.69
CA GLY A 139 -3.75 -6.65 -24.05
C GLY A 139 -4.30 -7.61 -25.10
N ASP A 140 -3.62 -7.69 -26.24
CA ASP A 140 -4.02 -8.48 -27.39
C ASP A 140 -2.89 -9.41 -27.87
N ASP A 141 -3.08 -10.03 -29.03
CA ASP A 141 -2.12 -10.96 -29.61
C ASP A 141 -0.81 -10.30 -30.05
N VAL A 142 -0.81 -8.98 -30.28
CA VAL A 142 0.33 -8.19 -30.72
C VAL A 142 1.09 -7.65 -29.53
N VAL A 143 0.42 -7.02 -28.57
CA VAL A 143 0.99 -6.44 -27.35
C VAL A 143 0.22 -6.94 -26.14
N SER A 144 0.89 -7.71 -25.29
CA SER A 144 0.30 -8.23 -24.06
C SER A 144 1.30 -8.35 -22.92
N GLU A 145 0.76 -8.24 -21.70
CA GLU A 145 1.43 -8.59 -20.46
C GLU A 145 0.71 -9.78 -19.85
N SER A 146 1.44 -10.77 -19.35
CA SER A 146 0.85 -11.84 -18.56
C SER A 146 1.47 -11.91 -17.17
N VAL A 147 0.62 -12.05 -16.17
CA VAL A 147 0.99 -12.04 -14.76
C VAL A 147 0.50 -13.33 -14.13
N ARG A 148 1.40 -14.03 -13.43
CA ARG A 148 1.08 -15.21 -12.63
C ARG A 148 1.47 -14.96 -11.19
N ALA A 149 0.52 -15.04 -10.26
CA ALA A 149 0.80 -14.96 -8.84
C ALA A 149 0.85 -16.35 -8.22
N GLY A 150 1.98 -16.72 -7.63
CA GLY A 150 2.16 -17.95 -6.86
C GLY A 150 1.35 -17.95 -5.56
N LYS A 151 1.25 -19.10 -4.91
CA LYS A 151 0.57 -19.20 -3.62
C LYS A 151 1.33 -18.42 -2.53
N PRO A 152 0.63 -17.64 -1.68
CA PRO A 152 1.26 -16.96 -0.56
C PRO A 152 1.93 -17.92 0.41
N HIS A 153 3.11 -17.54 0.90
CA HIS A 153 3.85 -18.28 1.92
C HIS A 153 4.18 -17.36 3.11
N ARG A 154 3.93 -17.83 4.33
CA ARG A 154 4.28 -17.08 5.54
C ARG A 154 5.66 -17.50 6.04
N ARG A 155 6.53 -16.54 6.34
CA ARG A 155 7.83 -16.77 6.99
C ARG A 155 8.15 -15.69 8.02
N ALA A 156 9.05 -16.02 8.94
CA ALA A 156 9.51 -15.04 9.92
C ALA A 156 10.41 -14.01 9.25
N PHE A 157 10.33 -12.76 9.71
CA PHE A 157 11.35 -11.79 9.44
C PHE A 157 12.57 -12.00 10.34
N LYS A 158 13.76 -11.75 9.81
CA LYS A 158 14.93 -11.53 10.66
C LYS A 158 14.79 -10.12 11.26
N PRO A 159 15.19 -9.91 12.52
CA PRO A 159 15.25 -8.56 13.10
C PRO A 159 16.05 -7.63 12.18
N GLY A 160 15.51 -6.45 11.89
CA GLY A 160 16.17 -5.52 10.98
C GLY A 160 15.32 -4.30 10.63
N PRO A 161 15.90 -3.36 9.87
CA PRO A 161 15.32 -2.03 9.66
C PRO A 161 14.35 -1.96 8.47
N THR A 162 13.83 -3.08 7.95
CA THR A 162 12.99 -3.07 6.73
C THR A 162 11.54 -3.51 6.97
N GLN A 163 11.19 -3.80 8.22
CA GLN A 163 9.85 -4.21 8.66
C GLN A 163 9.64 -4.01 10.17
N PRO A 164 8.38 -3.90 10.63
CA PRO A 164 8.06 -3.92 12.05
C PRO A 164 8.50 -5.23 12.74
N ASN A 165 8.78 -5.16 14.03
CA ASN A 165 9.18 -6.34 14.82
C ASN A 165 7.98 -7.25 15.17
N ASP A 166 6.76 -6.72 15.09
CA ASP A 166 5.50 -7.38 15.45
C ASP A 166 4.82 -8.07 14.26
N VAL A 167 5.49 -8.15 13.11
CA VAL A 167 4.95 -8.79 11.90
C VAL A 167 5.82 -9.94 11.40
N ASP A 168 5.19 -10.83 10.64
CA ASP A 168 5.79 -11.85 9.79
C ASP A 168 5.62 -11.47 8.31
N ALA A 169 6.47 -12.03 7.44
CA ALA A 169 6.34 -11.86 6.00
C ALA A 169 5.27 -12.79 5.44
N ILE A 170 4.46 -12.27 4.51
CA ILE A 170 3.74 -13.04 3.50
C ILE A 170 4.43 -12.78 2.17
N ASP A 171 5.17 -13.78 1.68
CA ASP A 171 5.80 -13.75 0.37
C ASP A 171 4.82 -14.22 -0.69
N ILE A 172 4.79 -13.52 -1.82
CA ILE A 172 4.09 -13.96 -3.03
C ILE A 172 5.05 -13.80 -4.21
N THR A 173 5.30 -14.88 -4.95
CA THR A 173 6.06 -14.80 -6.20
C THR A 173 5.13 -14.35 -7.33
N VAL A 174 5.49 -13.30 -8.04
CA VAL A 174 4.81 -12.82 -9.23
C VAL A 174 5.74 -13.00 -10.42
N ARG A 175 5.31 -13.80 -11.40
CA ARG A 175 5.97 -13.92 -12.70
C ARG A 175 5.27 -12.98 -13.68
N VAL A 176 6.02 -12.05 -14.25
CA VAL A 176 5.52 -11.15 -15.30
C VAL A 176 6.21 -11.51 -16.61
N SER A 177 5.44 -11.62 -17.68
CA SER A 177 5.94 -11.87 -19.03
C SER A 177 5.43 -10.79 -19.99
N ALA A 178 6.31 -10.30 -20.85
CA ALA A 178 5.99 -9.23 -21.79
C ALA A 178 6.02 -9.75 -23.24
N LYS A 179 4.98 -9.50 -24.01
CA LYS A 179 4.87 -9.83 -25.44
C LYS A 179 4.56 -8.56 -26.23
N GLY A 180 5.19 -8.39 -27.38
CA GLY A 180 4.94 -7.24 -28.26
C GLY A 180 5.66 -5.95 -27.88
N ALA A 181 5.67 -5.60 -26.59
CA ALA A 181 6.32 -4.42 -26.02
C ALA A 181 6.96 -4.74 -24.66
N ASP A 182 7.73 -3.80 -24.12
CA ASP A 182 8.23 -3.87 -22.75
C ASP A 182 7.08 -3.65 -21.75
N ALA A 183 7.04 -4.41 -20.66
CA ALA A 183 6.06 -4.26 -19.58
C ALA A 183 6.68 -3.55 -18.37
N TYR A 184 6.04 -2.49 -17.90
CA TYR A 184 6.46 -1.79 -16.68
C TYR A 184 5.66 -2.31 -15.48
N VAL A 185 6.37 -2.75 -14.45
CA VAL A 185 5.78 -3.32 -13.25
C VAL A 185 6.27 -2.54 -12.03
N ASP A 186 5.35 -2.06 -11.21
CA ASP A 186 5.64 -1.32 -9.97
C ASP A 186 5.06 -2.09 -8.79
N ARG A 187 5.80 -2.16 -7.68
CA ARG A 187 5.36 -2.84 -6.45
C ARG A 187 4.03 -2.29 -5.93
N ARG A 188 3.78 -1.00 -6.09
CA ARG A 188 2.54 -0.32 -5.69
C ARG A 188 1.35 -0.68 -6.55
N ALA A 189 1.55 -1.40 -7.66
CA ALA A 189 0.45 -1.99 -8.39
C ALA A 189 -0.15 -3.19 -7.64
N PHE A 190 0.46 -3.70 -6.57
CA PHE A 190 -0.02 -4.88 -5.86
C PHE A 190 -0.45 -4.55 -4.42
N ALA A 191 -1.65 -5.01 -4.06
CA ALA A 191 -2.19 -4.99 -2.71
C ALA A 191 -2.62 -6.39 -2.30
N LEU A 192 -2.50 -6.74 -1.02
CA LEU A 192 -2.97 -8.01 -0.47
C LEU A 192 -4.11 -7.73 0.50
N VAL A 193 -5.23 -8.41 0.31
CA VAL A 193 -6.42 -8.27 1.15
C VAL A 193 -6.82 -9.64 1.68
N ASP A 194 -7.22 -9.72 2.95
CA ASP A 194 -7.73 -10.95 3.54
C ASP A 194 -9.23 -11.18 3.27
N GLY A 195 -9.74 -12.30 3.77
CA GLY A 195 -11.15 -12.70 3.66
C GLY A 195 -12.10 -11.79 4.42
N THR A 196 -11.61 -10.99 5.39
CA THR A 196 -12.41 -9.98 6.09
C THR A 196 -12.45 -8.64 5.34
N GLY A 197 -11.73 -8.54 4.21
CA GLY A 197 -11.65 -7.32 3.43
C GLY A 197 -10.64 -6.32 3.98
N ARG A 198 -9.69 -6.76 4.80
CA ARG A 198 -8.63 -5.90 5.36
C ARG A 198 -7.34 -6.02 4.59
N SER A 199 -6.67 -4.90 4.36
CA SER A 199 -5.40 -4.83 3.66
C SER A 199 -4.28 -5.33 4.56
N CYS A 200 -3.35 -6.10 4.00
CA CYS A 200 -2.10 -6.46 4.65
C CYS A 200 -1.09 -5.35 4.34
N ARG A 201 -0.51 -4.78 5.40
CA ARG A 201 0.47 -3.69 5.25
C ARG A 201 1.69 -4.17 4.47
N SER A 202 2.46 -3.25 3.92
CA SER A 202 3.75 -3.55 3.29
C SER A 202 4.64 -2.31 3.31
N SER A 203 5.94 -2.50 3.15
CA SER A 203 6.88 -1.41 2.94
C SER A 203 6.80 -0.90 1.51
N GLN A 204 6.80 0.42 1.34
CA GLN A 204 7.01 1.07 0.03
C GLN A 204 8.48 1.03 -0.41
N LEU A 205 9.40 0.97 0.56
CA LEU A 205 10.85 0.90 0.33
C LEU A 205 11.37 -0.53 0.14
N GLY A 206 10.46 -1.51 0.15
CA GLY A 206 10.77 -2.93 0.15
C GLY A 206 10.95 -3.48 1.57
N SER A 207 10.62 -4.75 1.74
CA SER A 207 10.92 -5.52 2.94
C SER A 207 12.02 -6.54 2.69
N GLN A 208 12.58 -7.12 3.76
CA GLN A 208 13.57 -8.20 3.63
C GLN A 208 13.04 -9.31 2.70
N GLY A 209 13.80 -9.64 1.65
CA GLY A 209 13.46 -10.69 0.67
C GLY A 209 12.59 -10.23 -0.50
N GLU A 210 12.15 -8.97 -0.50
CA GLU A 210 11.44 -8.36 -1.61
C GLU A 210 12.40 -8.03 -2.76
N THR A 211 11.95 -8.25 -4.00
CA THR A 211 12.79 -8.06 -5.22
C THR A 211 12.11 -7.18 -6.27
N LEU A 212 10.88 -6.75 -6.03
CA LEU A 212 10.18 -5.77 -6.86
C LEU A 212 10.07 -4.44 -6.12
N THR A 213 10.68 -3.41 -6.69
CA THR A 213 10.40 -2.01 -6.36
C THR A 213 9.70 -1.38 -7.56
N SER A 214 10.42 -1.28 -8.67
CA SER A 214 9.86 -1.11 -10.01
C SER A 214 10.81 -1.76 -11.01
N ALA A 215 10.29 -2.23 -12.14
CA ALA A 215 11.10 -2.87 -13.15
C ALA A 215 10.46 -2.77 -14.54
N LEU A 216 11.31 -2.85 -15.56
CA LEU A 216 10.91 -3.00 -16.94
C LEU A 216 11.24 -4.43 -17.39
N VAL A 217 10.22 -5.23 -17.71
CA VAL A 217 10.38 -6.55 -18.31
C VAL A 217 10.46 -6.38 -19.81
N LYS A 218 11.58 -6.79 -20.40
CA LYS A 218 11.82 -6.63 -21.83
C LYS A 218 10.89 -7.52 -22.65
N LYS A 219 10.47 -7.02 -23.81
CA LYS A 219 9.69 -7.79 -24.80
C LYS A 219 10.29 -9.18 -25.03
N GLY A 220 9.46 -10.20 -24.99
CA GLY A 220 9.85 -11.59 -25.22
C GLY A 220 10.46 -12.29 -23.99
N HIS A 221 10.58 -11.59 -22.87
CA HIS A 221 11.12 -12.15 -21.63
C HIS A 221 10.07 -12.25 -20.53
N SER A 222 10.38 -13.11 -19.57
CA SER A 222 9.67 -13.23 -18.30
C SER A 222 10.63 -12.97 -17.16
N LYS A 223 10.12 -12.41 -16.07
CA LYS A 223 10.89 -12.21 -14.83
C LYS A 223 10.05 -12.55 -13.62
N ASP A 224 10.69 -13.19 -12.66
CA ASP A 224 10.11 -13.52 -11.37
C ASP A 224 10.48 -12.48 -10.34
N TYR A 225 9.50 -12.11 -9.52
CA TYR A 225 9.66 -11.20 -8.41
C TYR A 225 8.99 -11.77 -7.17
N THR A 226 9.64 -11.64 -6.02
CA THR A 226 9.01 -11.78 -4.70
C THR A 226 8.50 -10.42 -4.25
N ILE A 227 7.20 -10.33 -4.00
CA ILE A 227 6.57 -9.21 -3.27
C ILE A 227 6.26 -9.64 -1.85
N VAL A 228 6.41 -8.72 -0.90
CA VAL A 228 6.27 -9.03 0.53
C VAL A 228 5.18 -8.14 1.15
N PHE A 229 4.29 -8.79 1.88
CA PHE A 229 3.29 -8.15 2.75
C PHE A 229 3.52 -8.56 4.20
N TRP A 230 2.89 -7.84 5.12
CA TRP A 230 3.04 -8.04 6.56
C TRP A 230 1.78 -8.65 7.16
N ALA A 231 1.97 -9.70 7.95
CA ALA A 231 0.94 -10.28 8.80
C ALA A 231 1.32 -10.09 10.26
N PRO A 232 0.42 -9.65 11.15
CA PRO A 232 0.77 -9.55 12.57
C PRO A 232 1.15 -10.92 13.14
N LYS A 233 2.20 -10.95 13.98
CA LYS A 233 2.60 -12.16 14.69
C LYS A 233 1.44 -12.71 15.51
N GLY A 234 1.34 -14.05 15.57
CA GLY A 234 0.24 -14.73 16.28
C GLY A 234 -1.12 -14.73 15.57
N SER A 235 -1.29 -13.98 14.47
CA SER A 235 -2.57 -13.87 13.75
C SER A 235 -2.72 -14.96 12.69
N ALA A 236 -3.86 -15.65 12.60
CA ALA A 236 -4.16 -16.50 11.44
C ALA A 236 -4.78 -15.66 10.32
N ILE A 237 -4.29 -15.79 9.09
CA ILE A 237 -4.80 -15.03 7.94
C ILE A 237 -5.53 -15.96 6.98
N HIS A 238 -6.79 -15.65 6.67
CA HIS A 238 -7.68 -16.48 5.86
C HIS A 238 -8.13 -15.76 4.59
N GLY A 239 -8.43 -16.52 3.54
CA GLY A 239 -9.14 -16.01 2.35
C GLY A 239 -8.39 -14.91 1.60
N LEU A 240 -7.07 -15.07 1.47
CA LEU A 240 -6.21 -14.06 0.85
C LEU A 240 -6.56 -13.82 -0.62
N ARG A 241 -6.45 -12.56 -1.01
CA ARG A 241 -6.62 -12.05 -2.37
C ARG A 241 -5.49 -11.10 -2.70
N LEU A 242 -4.65 -11.48 -3.66
CA LEU A 242 -3.71 -10.54 -4.26
C LEU A 242 -4.46 -9.75 -5.33
N VAL A 243 -4.42 -8.43 -5.23
CA VAL A 243 -5.06 -7.50 -6.15
C VAL A 243 -3.97 -6.75 -6.91
N GLN A 244 -3.94 -6.90 -8.23
CA GLN A 244 -3.19 -6.00 -9.11
C GLN A 244 -4.09 -4.84 -9.52
N LEU A 245 -3.61 -3.62 -9.31
CA LEU A 245 -4.29 -2.37 -9.52
C LEU A 245 -4.03 -1.87 -10.94
N SER A 246 -5.03 -1.24 -11.56
CA SER A 246 -4.91 -0.66 -12.90
C SER A 246 -3.92 0.50 -12.97
N LYS A 247 -3.51 1.03 -11.81
CA LYS A 247 -2.44 2.02 -11.67
C LYS A 247 -1.74 1.82 -10.32
N PRO A 248 -0.42 2.05 -10.23
CA PRO A 248 0.30 2.00 -8.97
C PRO A 248 -0.34 2.92 -7.91
N GLY A 249 -0.65 2.38 -6.73
CA GLY A 249 -1.30 3.11 -5.64
C GLY A 249 -2.77 3.50 -5.89
N GLY A 250 -3.39 2.98 -6.95
CA GLY A 250 -4.81 3.18 -7.24
C GLY A 250 -5.74 2.34 -6.35
N THR A 251 -7.04 2.45 -6.61
CA THR A 251 -8.07 1.67 -5.89
C THR A 251 -8.86 0.74 -6.82
N LYS A 252 -8.66 0.82 -8.13
CA LYS A 252 -9.35 -0.03 -9.10
C LYS A 252 -8.48 -1.24 -9.41
N ALA A 253 -9.02 -2.43 -9.18
CA ALA A 253 -8.37 -3.67 -9.57
C ALA A 253 -8.43 -3.85 -11.09
N GLN A 254 -7.34 -4.38 -11.63
CA GLN A 254 -7.24 -4.94 -12.97
C GLN A 254 -7.34 -6.46 -12.89
N SER A 255 -6.62 -7.08 -11.94
CA SER A 255 -6.57 -8.53 -11.75
C SER A 255 -6.64 -8.93 -10.28
N VAL A 256 -7.21 -10.10 -10.01
CA VAL A 256 -7.30 -10.66 -8.66
C VAL A 256 -6.94 -12.15 -8.68
N TRP A 257 -5.99 -12.54 -7.83
CA TRP A 257 -5.71 -13.93 -7.52
C TRP A 257 -6.21 -14.24 -6.12
N SER A 258 -7.00 -15.30 -5.98
CA SER A 258 -7.64 -15.61 -4.70
C SER A 258 -7.62 -17.10 -4.37
N ASP A 259 -7.66 -17.41 -3.09
CA ASP A 259 -7.97 -18.75 -2.59
C ASP A 259 -8.75 -18.61 -1.28
N SER A 260 -10.06 -18.83 -1.34
CA SER A 260 -10.97 -18.70 -0.19
C SER A 260 -10.72 -19.75 0.89
N LYS A 261 -10.05 -20.86 0.56
CA LYS A 261 -9.72 -21.94 1.49
C LYS A 261 -8.31 -21.78 2.07
N LEU A 262 -7.47 -20.95 1.47
CA LEU A 262 -6.12 -20.70 1.96
C LEU A 262 -6.15 -20.09 3.36
N THR A 263 -5.41 -20.73 4.27
CA THR A 263 -5.18 -20.24 5.63
C THR A 263 -3.68 -20.23 5.89
N LEU A 264 -3.13 -19.05 6.14
CA LEU A 264 -1.76 -18.89 6.64
C LEU A 264 -1.80 -18.91 8.16
N LYS A 265 -1.40 -20.05 8.73
CA LYS A 265 -1.31 -20.22 10.20
C LYS A 265 -0.22 -19.29 10.77
N PRO A 266 -0.34 -18.88 12.04
CA PRO A 266 0.75 -18.24 12.75
C PRO A 266 1.99 -19.14 12.74
N LEU A 267 3.17 -18.52 12.67
CA LEU A 267 4.42 -19.25 12.89
C LEU A 267 4.50 -19.63 14.37
N LYS A 268 5.00 -20.83 14.65
CA LYS A 268 5.35 -21.22 16.02
C LYS A 268 6.57 -20.39 16.41
N GLY A 269 6.44 -19.62 17.49
CA GLY A 269 7.56 -18.89 18.10
C GLY A 269 8.56 -19.83 18.74
#